data_AF-A0A962A138-F1
#
_entry.id   AF-A0A962A138-F1
#
_cell.length_a   1.000
_cell.length_b   1.000
_cell.length_c   1.000
_cell.angle_alpha   90.00
_cell.angle_beta   90.00
_cell.angle_gamma   90.00
#
_symmetry.space_group_name_H-M   'P 1'
#
loop_
_entity.id
_entity.type
_entity.pdbx_description
1 polymer ?
#
loop_
_entity_poly.entity_id
_entity_poly.type
_entity_poly.pdbx_seq_one_letter_code
_entity_poly.pdbx_strand_id
1 'polypeptide(L)'
;MMMNIQSLFEWIDLLWVPVALLCLHKGQRLKGAVFVLACAFIMRLQIQLMEEIGFGNGFLGLLDTPLYTRGLVTYSLTILIFFLLSYYSPNIDKFVHVAASITIFTGAFCVFFAVMAL
;
A
#
# COMPACT_ATOMS: atom_id res chain seq x y z
N MET A 1 -10.78 -18.41 -24.14
CA MET A 1 -10.49 -17.03 -23.70
C MET A 1 -10.93 -16.91 -22.25
N MET A 2 -10.16 -17.53 -21.34
CA MET A 2 -10.44 -17.55 -19.90
C MET A 2 -9.92 -16.25 -19.31
N MET A 3 -10.85 -15.35 -18.98
CA MET A 3 -10.58 -14.11 -18.27
C MET A 3 -10.02 -14.47 -16.88
N ASN A 4 -8.72 -14.23 -16.69
CA ASN A 4 -7.96 -14.63 -15.52
C ASN A 4 -8.46 -13.83 -14.29
N ILE A 5 -8.98 -14.53 -13.27
CA ILE A 5 -9.50 -13.98 -12.02
C ILE A 5 -8.43 -13.14 -11.27
N GLN A 6 -7.14 -13.35 -11.57
CA GLN A 6 -6.04 -12.53 -11.04
C GLN A 6 -6.14 -11.04 -11.45
N SER A 7 -6.65 -10.73 -12.65
CA SER A 7 -6.77 -9.33 -13.07
C SER A 7 -7.92 -8.57 -12.39
N LEU A 8 -8.92 -9.23 -11.81
CA LEU A 8 -9.97 -8.50 -11.07
C LEU A 8 -9.47 -7.98 -9.71
N PHE A 9 -8.53 -8.70 -9.10
CA PHE A 9 -7.91 -8.26 -7.84
C PHE A 9 -6.90 -7.13 -8.04
N GLU A 10 -6.19 -7.08 -9.18
CA GLU A 10 -5.31 -5.97 -9.54
C GLU A 10 -6.01 -4.60 -9.60
N TRP A 11 -7.33 -4.58 -9.83
CA TRP A 11 -8.13 -3.36 -9.90
C TRP A 11 -8.68 -2.90 -8.54
N ILE A 12 -8.52 -3.69 -7.47
CA ILE A 12 -8.91 -3.27 -6.11
C ILE A 12 -8.05 -2.09 -5.64
N ASP A 13 -6.76 -2.04 -6.00
CA ASP A 13 -5.88 -0.89 -5.70
C ASP A 13 -6.39 0.40 -6.36
N LEU A 14 -7.06 0.30 -7.52
CA LEU A 14 -7.64 1.44 -8.20
C LEU A 14 -8.86 2.02 -7.45
N LEU A 15 -9.50 1.23 -6.59
CA LEU A 15 -10.61 1.68 -5.73
C LEU A 15 -10.12 2.65 -4.63
N TRP A 16 -8.84 2.56 -4.24
CA TRP A 16 -8.24 3.47 -3.28
C TRP A 16 -7.94 4.86 -3.85
N VAL A 17 -7.83 5.02 -5.17
CA VAL A 17 -7.60 6.31 -5.84
C VAL A 17 -8.79 7.27 -5.70
N PRO A 18 -10.05 6.91 -6.01
CA PRO A 18 -11.21 7.76 -5.76
C PRO A 18 -11.48 7.97 -4.27
N VAL A 19 -11.18 6.97 -3.42
CA VAL A 19 -11.25 7.13 -1.95
C VAL A 19 -10.24 8.18 -1.47
N ALA A 20 -9.01 8.18 -1.99
CA ALA A 20 -8.01 9.22 -1.71
C ALA A 20 -8.47 10.61 -2.14
N LEU A 21 -9.14 10.68 -3.29
CA LEU A 21 -9.58 11.92 -3.90
C LEU A 21 -10.80 12.51 -3.17
N LEU A 22 -11.66 11.67 -2.59
CA LEU A 22 -12.83 12.06 -1.81
C LEU A 22 -12.50 12.34 -0.33
N CYS A 23 -11.63 11.57 0.31
CA CYS A 23 -11.29 11.76 1.73
C CYS A 23 -10.34 12.93 2.01
N LEU A 24 -9.47 13.34 1.07
CA LEU A 24 -8.53 14.44 1.31
C LEU A 24 -9.07 15.81 0.92
N HIS A 25 -8.73 16.82 1.73
CA HIS A 25 -9.01 18.24 1.46
C HIS A 25 -8.28 18.74 0.19
N LYS A 26 -8.89 19.69 -0.54
CA LYS A 26 -8.44 20.20 -1.87
C LYS A 26 -6.94 20.52 -2.00
N GLY A 27 -6.27 20.93 -0.92
CA GLY A 27 -4.83 21.25 -0.93
C GLY A 27 -3.88 20.07 -0.73
N GLN A 28 -4.36 18.91 -0.27
CA GLN A 28 -3.53 17.74 0.04
C GLN A 28 -3.84 16.51 -0.84
N ARG A 29 -4.93 16.53 -1.62
CA ARG A 29 -5.35 15.43 -2.51
C ARG A 29 -4.22 14.87 -3.38
N LEU A 30 -3.42 15.75 -3.98
CA LEU A 30 -2.32 15.32 -4.85
C LEU A 30 -1.27 14.51 -4.07
N LYS A 31 -0.98 14.90 -2.82
CA LYS A 31 0.01 14.22 -1.98
C LYS A 31 -0.49 12.84 -1.55
N GLY A 32 -1.77 12.75 -1.14
CA GLY A 32 -2.38 11.46 -0.80
C GLY A 32 -2.48 10.53 -2.01
N ALA A 33 -2.82 11.04 -3.18
CA ALA A 33 -2.85 10.25 -4.42
C ALA A 33 -1.47 9.71 -4.78
N VAL A 34 -0.42 10.55 -4.70
CA VAL A 34 0.97 10.12 -4.94
C VAL A 34 1.40 9.06 -3.92
N PHE A 35 1.03 9.21 -2.65
CA PHE A 35 1.33 8.24 -1.60
C PHE A 35 0.69 6.87 -1.88
N VAL A 36 -0.61 6.85 -2.20
CA VAL A 36 -1.35 5.62 -2.53
C VAL A 36 -0.74 4.92 -3.74
N LEU A 37 -0.42 5.67 -4.79
CA LEU A 37 0.25 5.15 -6.00
C LEU A 37 1.64 4.59 -5.69
N ALA A 38 2.44 5.31 -4.89
CA ALA A 38 3.77 4.87 -4.50
C ALA A 38 3.70 3.55 -3.70
N CYS A 39 2.77 3.44 -2.75
CA CYS A 39 2.59 2.20 -1.99
C CYS A 39 2.14 1.05 -2.88
N ALA A 40 1.24 1.29 -3.86
CA ALA A 40 0.78 0.25 -4.78
C ALA A 40 1.93 -0.27 -5.67
N PHE A 41 2.75 0.67 -6.18
CA PHE A 41 3.90 0.34 -7.00
C PHE A 41 4.96 -0.47 -6.22
N ILE A 42 5.25 -0.05 -5.00
CA ILE A 42 6.17 -0.77 -4.11
C ILE A 42 5.68 -2.18 -3.80
N MET A 43 4.39 -2.35 -3.49
CA MET A 43 3.83 -3.65 -3.15
C MET A 43 3.95 -4.63 -4.33
N ARG A 44 3.70 -4.17 -5.57
CA ARG A 44 3.97 -4.97 -6.77
C ARG A 44 5.44 -5.34 -6.93
N LEU A 45 6.35 -4.39 -6.73
CA LEU A 45 7.79 -4.66 -6.83
C LEU A 45 8.25 -5.67 -5.77
N GLN A 46 7.72 -5.59 -4.55
CA GLN A 46 8.06 -6.53 -3.48
C GLN A 46 7.57 -7.95 -3.78
N ILE A 47 6.36 -8.10 -4.32
CA ILE A 47 5.83 -9.41 -4.73
C ILE A 47 6.68 -10.00 -5.86
N GLN A 48 6.97 -9.22 -6.90
CA GLN A 48 7.82 -9.67 -8.01
C GLN A 48 9.22 -10.07 -7.52
N LEU A 49 9.83 -9.29 -6.63
CA LEU A 49 11.10 -9.65 -6.02
C LEU A 49 11.02 -10.98 -5.28
N MET A 50 9.96 -11.23 -4.51
CA MET A 50 9.83 -12.50 -3.79
C MET A 50 9.58 -13.71 -4.70
N GLU A 51 8.84 -13.51 -5.79
CA GLU A 51 8.68 -14.53 -6.83
C GLU A 51 10.01 -14.85 -7.53
N GLU A 52 10.80 -13.84 -7.89
CA GLU A 52 12.10 -13.99 -8.55
C GLU A 52 13.18 -14.64 -7.65
N ILE A 53 13.13 -14.38 -6.34
CA ILE A 53 14.04 -15.02 -5.37
C ILE A 53 13.61 -16.48 -5.09
N GLY A 54 12.46 -16.92 -5.62
CA GLY A 54 11.96 -18.28 -5.48
C GLY A 54 11.16 -18.53 -4.20
N PHE A 55 10.81 -17.48 -3.45
CA PHE A 55 10.03 -17.54 -2.22
C PHE A 55 8.60 -17.04 -2.44
N GLY A 56 7.92 -17.60 -3.44
CA GLY A 56 6.54 -17.27 -3.81
C GLY A 56 5.47 -17.52 -2.72
N ASN A 57 5.83 -18.17 -1.61
CA ASN A 57 4.96 -18.42 -0.46
C ASN A 57 5.53 -17.90 0.89
N GLY A 58 6.56 -17.06 0.85
CA GLY A 58 7.25 -16.52 2.02
C GLY A 58 8.53 -17.29 2.37
N PHE A 59 9.44 -16.61 3.08
CA PHE A 59 10.78 -17.10 3.40
C PHE A 59 10.77 -18.16 4.51
N LEU A 60 9.81 -18.05 5.44
CA LEU A 60 9.65 -18.93 6.60
C LEU A 60 8.57 -20.00 6.42
N GLY A 61 7.68 -19.86 5.43
CA GLY A 61 6.60 -20.82 5.16
C GLY A 61 5.63 -21.01 6.33
N LEU A 62 5.56 -20.05 7.27
CA LEU A 62 4.76 -20.15 8.49
C LEU A 62 3.26 -20.03 8.22
N LEU A 63 2.92 -19.59 7.01
CA LEU A 63 1.69 -18.92 6.74
C LEU A 63 1.41 -19.28 5.26
N ASP A 64 0.38 -20.11 5.01
CA ASP A 64 0.10 -20.75 3.70
C ASP A 64 -0.86 -19.91 2.83
N THR A 65 -0.75 -18.59 2.96
CA THR A 65 -1.62 -17.61 2.28
C THR A 65 -0.85 -16.97 1.14
N PRO A 66 -1.47 -16.79 -0.04
CA PRO A 66 -0.81 -16.18 -1.19
C PRO A 66 -0.24 -14.78 -0.84
N LEU A 67 1.01 -14.54 -1.25
CA LEU A 67 1.76 -13.28 -1.04
C LEU A 67 0.93 -12.05 -1.40
N TYR A 68 0.20 -12.14 -2.51
CA TYR A 68 -0.65 -11.06 -3.00
C TYR A 68 -1.73 -10.66 -1.99
N THR A 69 -2.42 -11.62 -1.38
CA THR A 69 -3.47 -11.35 -0.39
C THR A 69 -2.90 -10.71 0.87
N ARG A 70 -1.72 -11.17 1.33
CA ARG A 70 -1.05 -10.55 2.48
C ARG A 70 -0.67 -9.12 2.22
N GLY A 71 -0.01 -8.86 1.10
CA GLY A 71 0.41 -7.52 0.72
C GLY A 71 -0.79 -6.58 0.60
N LEU A 72 -1.92 -7.06 0.06
CA LEU A 72 -3.12 -6.25 -0.13
C LEU A 72 -3.78 -5.87 1.19
N VAL A 73 -3.82 -6.79 2.16
CA VAL A 73 -4.37 -6.53 3.50
C VAL A 73 -3.52 -5.51 4.26
N THR A 74 -2.20 -5.71 4.32
CA THR A 74 -1.32 -4.75 5.00
C THR A 74 -1.31 -3.40 4.31
N TYR A 75 -1.35 -3.38 2.97
CA TYR A 75 -1.42 -2.15 2.18
C TYR A 75 -2.68 -1.34 2.48
N SER A 76 -3.84 -2.02 2.45
CA SER A 76 -5.14 -1.41 2.74
C SER A 76 -5.17 -0.80 4.15
N LEU A 77 -4.63 -1.51 5.14
CA LEU A 77 -4.50 -1.03 6.52
C LEU A 77 -3.62 0.21 6.62
N THR A 78 -2.48 0.21 5.92
CA THR A 78 -1.54 1.33 5.92
C THR A 78 -2.17 2.60 5.36
N ILE A 79 -2.87 2.49 4.23
CA ILE A 79 -3.52 3.65 3.63
C ILE A 79 -4.66 4.15 4.49
N LEU A 80 -5.42 3.25 5.13
CA LEU A 80 -6.47 3.63 6.06
C LEU A 80 -5.89 4.45 7.23
N ILE A 81 -4.76 4.02 7.81
CA ILE A 81 -4.04 4.76 8.84
C ILE A 81 -3.57 6.13 8.32
N PHE A 82 -3.03 6.19 7.10
CA PHE A 82 -2.62 7.43 6.48
C PHE A 82 -3.80 8.41 6.28
N PHE A 83 -4.96 7.91 5.85
CA PHE A 83 -6.16 8.74 5.72
C PHE A 83 -6.69 9.23 7.06
N LEU A 84 -6.71 8.38 8.10
CA LEU A 84 -7.08 8.79 9.45
C LEU A 84 -6.19 9.95 9.94
N LEU A 85 -4.87 9.80 9.80
CA LEU A 85 -3.90 10.82 10.20
C LEU A 85 -4.06 12.11 9.38
N SER A 86 -4.24 12.00 8.06
CA SER A 86 -4.45 13.15 7.19
C SER A 86 -5.77 13.87 7.49
N TYR A 87 -6.83 13.14 7.83
CA TYR A 87 -8.12 13.71 8.21
C TYR A 87 -8.07 14.48 9.54
N TYR A 88 -7.37 13.96 10.55
CA TYR A 88 -7.22 14.63 11.85
C TYR A 88 -6.28 15.84 11.82
N SER A 89 -5.48 16.00 10.76
CA SER A 89 -4.42 17.00 10.66
C SER A 89 -4.64 18.06 9.55
N PRO A 90 -5.79 18.78 9.52
CA PRO A 90 -6.15 19.65 8.40
C PRO A 90 -5.35 20.98 8.29
N ASN A 91 -4.50 21.33 9.26
CA ASN A 91 -3.81 22.64 9.31
C ASN A 91 -2.30 22.55 9.61
N ILE A 92 -1.67 21.42 9.31
CA ILE A 92 -0.21 21.28 9.49
C ILE A 92 0.56 21.79 8.27
N ASP A 93 1.70 22.43 8.52
CA ASP A 93 2.63 22.89 7.50
C ASP A 93 2.94 21.84 6.44
N LYS A 94 3.02 22.28 5.18
CA LYS A 94 3.17 21.42 4.01
C LYS A 94 4.38 20.48 4.11
N PHE A 95 5.45 20.89 4.79
CA PHE A 95 6.67 20.14 4.99
C PHE A 95 6.52 19.04 6.05
N VAL A 96 5.87 19.35 7.18
CA VAL A 96 5.64 18.39 8.26
C VAL A 96 4.75 17.24 7.79
N HIS A 97 3.72 17.55 6.99
CA HIS A 97 2.86 16.51 6.42
C HIS A 97 3.60 15.59 5.44
N VAL A 98 4.55 16.13 4.66
CA VAL A 98 5.38 15.33 3.74
C VAL A 98 6.36 14.45 4.53
N ALA A 99 7.02 14.99 5.54
CA ALA A 99 7.90 14.21 6.42
C ALA A 99 7.14 13.05 7.07
N ALA A 100 5.97 13.31 7.64
CA ALA A 100 5.10 12.28 8.22
C ALA A 100 4.69 11.22 7.18
N SER A 101 4.36 11.64 5.96
CA SER A 101 4.03 10.72 4.86
C SER A 101 5.20 9.80 4.53
N ILE A 102 6.43 10.33 4.44
CA ILE A 102 7.63 9.53 4.16
C ILE A 102 7.91 8.56 5.31
N THR A 103 7.75 8.99 6.57
CA THR A 103 7.96 8.10 7.72
C THR A 103 6.97 6.93 7.71
N ILE A 104 5.69 7.20 7.47
CA ILE A 104 4.65 6.15 7.37
C ILE A 104 4.94 5.24 6.18
N PHE A 105 5.37 5.80 5.05
CA PHE A 105 5.74 5.04 3.86
C PHE A 105 6.87 4.05 4.14
N THR A 106 7.96 4.52 4.74
CA THR A 106 9.12 3.69 5.08
C THR A 106 8.75 2.64 6.13
N GLY A 107 7.95 3.01 7.13
CA GLY A 107 7.44 2.05 8.12
C GLY A 107 6.61 0.94 7.48
N ALA A 108 5.70 1.31 6.58
CA ALA A 108 4.87 0.37 5.85
C ALA A 108 5.69 -0.56 4.94
N PHE A 109 6.72 -0.01 4.27
CA PHE A 109 7.65 -0.80 3.47
C PHE A 109 8.31 -1.92 4.29
N CYS A 110 8.79 -1.60 5.50
CA CYS A 110 9.38 -2.59 6.40
C CYS A 110 8.35 -3.63 6.86
N VAL A 111 7.13 -3.20 7.19
CA VAL A 111 6.05 -4.10 7.61
C VAL A 111 5.65 -5.04 6.48
N PHE A 112 5.53 -4.55 5.22
CA PHE A 112 5.24 -5.41 4.07
C PHE A 112 6.34 -6.46 3.88
N PHE A 113 7.60 -6.04 3.92
CA PHE A 113 8.71 -6.96 3.74
C PHE A 113 8.71 -8.04 4.84
N ALA A 114 8.47 -7.65 6.10
CA ALA A 114 8.39 -8.59 7.21
C ALA A 114 7.20 -9.56 7.07
N VAL A 115 6.02 -9.07 6.70
CA VAL A 115 4.80 -9.89 6.56
C VAL A 115 4.85 -10.82 5.34
N MET A 116 5.50 -10.40 4.27
CA MET A 116 5.72 -11.24 3.09
C MET A 116 6.86 -12.24 3.33
N ALA A 117 7.86 -11.90 4.15
CA ALA A 117 8.96 -12.81 4.49
C ALA A 117 8.52 -13.93 5.45
N LEU A 118 7.48 -13.69 6.24
CA LEU A 118 6.92 -14.64 7.21
C LEU A 118 5.99 -15.65 6.54
#